data_AF-A0A2V5MVI4-F1
#
_entry.id   AF-A0A2V5MVI4-F1
#
_cell.length_a   1.000
_cell.length_b   1.000
_cell.length_c   1.000
_cell.angle_alpha   90.00
_cell.angle_beta   90.00
_cell.angle_gamma   90.00
#
_symmetry.space_group_name_H-M   'P 1'
#
loop_
_entity.id
_entity.type
_entity.pdbx_description
1 polymer ?
#
loop_
_entity_poly.entity_id
_entity_poly.type
_entity_poly.pdbx_seq_one_letter_code
_entity_poly.pdbx_strand_id
1 'polypeptide(L)'
;MQFLVLGLSPEQKKLTGRERVDALQKLADKANDVSQALADKGADFGAVAIKFQLSINNTGEFTQASPDPKLKQVPQLADAAFQLSAAEPTSEPIQVADGFYILHLASVVPAKPLTLEEAKPRIVEALKTTRERELLSARAAKTVHDLREALKSGDTVTSAIQKLNLKMEKLPPFTLSDDLEAKAPSAPPKNEPPDLPLIKQAVADLKPKEVTEPLPTADGIMVAVVEKRDPPDPVQGVAKRASLDERLLHGKRTLIFYEWLRERRRVAGLEASVAS
;
A
#
# COMPACT_ATOMS: atom_id res chain seq x y z
N MET A 1 22.04 -15.54 -12.61
CA MET A 1 22.75 -15.43 -11.31
C MET A 1 23.02 -16.83 -10.78
N GLN A 2 24.11 -17.02 -10.05
CA GLN A 2 24.38 -18.22 -9.26
C GLN A 2 24.39 -17.87 -7.78
N PHE A 3 24.04 -18.80 -6.90
CA PHE A 3 24.14 -18.59 -5.46
C PHE A 3 24.35 -19.88 -4.69
N LEU A 4 25.02 -19.75 -3.54
CA LEU A 4 25.20 -20.80 -2.54
C LEU A 4 24.30 -20.53 -1.35
N VAL A 5 23.76 -21.60 -0.77
CA VAL A 5 22.91 -21.54 0.42
C VAL A 5 23.60 -22.30 1.54
N LEU A 6 23.91 -21.61 2.63
CA LEU A 6 24.39 -22.18 3.88
C LEU A 6 23.26 -22.07 4.91
N GLY A 7 22.30 -22.98 4.82
CA GLY A 7 21.11 -23.00 5.66
C GLY A 7 21.15 -24.03 6.77
N LEU A 8 20.41 -23.79 7.85
CA LEU A 8 20.12 -24.79 8.87
C LEU A 8 19.34 -25.96 8.26
N SER A 9 19.68 -27.19 8.67
CA SER A 9 18.93 -28.39 8.31
C SER A 9 17.50 -28.37 8.89
N PRO A 10 16.55 -29.15 8.37
CA PRO A 10 15.17 -29.18 8.87
C PRO A 10 15.06 -29.45 10.38
N GLU A 11 15.97 -30.26 10.93
CA GLU A 11 16.03 -30.53 12.38
C GLU A 11 16.64 -29.34 13.15
N GLN A 12 17.66 -28.69 12.58
CA GLN A 12 18.27 -27.51 13.18
C GLN A 12 17.34 -26.28 13.19
N LYS A 13 16.40 -26.18 12.24
CA LYS A 13 15.39 -25.12 12.22
C LYS A 13 14.41 -25.19 13.40
N LYS A 14 14.24 -26.37 14.02
CA LYS A 14 13.40 -26.57 15.22
C LYS A 14 14.12 -26.21 16.52
N LEU A 15 15.44 -26.04 16.49
CA LEU A 15 16.23 -25.63 17.65
C LEU A 15 15.82 -24.23 18.10
N THR A 16 15.88 -23.99 19.41
CA THR A 16 15.56 -22.69 20.03
C THR A 16 16.68 -22.28 20.99
N GLY A 17 16.75 -20.98 21.30
CA GLY A 17 17.74 -20.45 22.23
C GLY A 17 19.19 -20.70 21.80
N ARG A 18 20.03 -21.13 22.75
CA ARG A 18 21.49 -21.23 22.59
C ARG A 18 21.92 -22.20 21.48
N GLU A 19 21.24 -23.33 21.34
CA GLU A 19 21.60 -24.35 20.33
C GLU A 19 21.41 -23.84 18.90
N ARG A 20 20.38 -23.02 18.67
CA ARG A 20 20.16 -22.37 17.36
C ARG A 20 21.23 -21.32 17.09
N VAL A 21 21.62 -20.54 18.10
CA VAL A 21 22.68 -19.52 17.99
C VAL A 21 24.02 -20.19 17.67
N ASP A 22 24.38 -21.26 18.37
CA ASP A 22 25.63 -22.00 18.11
C ASP A 22 25.65 -22.62 16.70
N ALA A 23 24.49 -23.11 16.22
CA ALA A 23 24.36 -23.63 14.85
C ALA A 23 24.50 -22.52 13.79
N LEU A 24 23.89 -21.36 14.01
CA LEU A 24 24.03 -20.20 13.12
C LEU A 24 25.45 -19.64 13.14
N GLN A 25 26.13 -19.63 14.29
CA GLN A 25 27.52 -19.20 14.38
C GLN A 25 28.45 -20.09 13.54
N LYS A 26 28.30 -21.41 13.62
CA LYS A 26 29.06 -22.34 12.77
C LYS A 26 28.81 -22.12 11.28
N LEU A 27 27.57 -21.76 10.91
CA LEU A 27 27.25 -21.39 9.53
C LEU A 27 27.87 -20.06 9.12
N ALA A 28 27.95 -19.09 10.04
CA ALA A 28 28.62 -17.81 9.82
C ALA A 28 30.12 -18.01 9.58
N ASP A 29 30.77 -18.83 10.40
CA ASP A 29 32.18 -19.18 10.26
C ASP A 29 32.43 -19.86 8.90
N LYS A 30 31.60 -20.84 8.54
CA LYS A 30 31.68 -21.50 7.23
C LYS A 30 31.42 -20.55 6.06
N ALA A 31 30.49 -19.60 6.21
CA ALA A 31 30.19 -18.62 5.18
C ALA A 31 31.35 -17.64 4.99
N ASN A 32 32.02 -17.24 6.08
CA ASN A 32 33.24 -16.44 6.04
C ASN A 32 34.38 -17.19 5.36
N ASP A 33 34.59 -18.47 5.67
CA ASP A 33 35.62 -19.29 5.02
C ASP A 33 35.39 -19.41 3.50
N VAL A 34 34.13 -19.59 3.09
CA VAL A 34 33.74 -19.63 1.67
C VAL A 34 33.97 -18.26 1.02
N SER A 35 33.58 -17.18 1.69
CA SER A 35 33.79 -15.81 1.19
C SER A 35 35.27 -15.48 1.03
N GLN A 36 36.12 -15.87 1.99
CA GLN A 36 37.56 -15.72 1.89
C GLN A 36 38.14 -16.52 0.72
N ALA A 37 37.71 -17.78 0.54
CA ALA A 37 38.14 -18.60 -0.59
C ALA A 37 37.67 -18.04 -1.96
N LEU A 38 36.55 -17.30 -1.99
CA LEU A 38 36.05 -16.62 -3.19
C LEU A 38 36.69 -15.25 -3.43
N ALA A 39 37.31 -14.65 -2.41
CA ALA A 39 38.04 -13.40 -2.51
C ALA A 39 39.46 -13.57 -3.08
N ASP A 40 39.97 -14.80 -3.11
CA ASP A 40 41.25 -15.13 -3.73
C ASP A 40 41.23 -14.80 -5.23
N LYS A 41 42.29 -14.15 -5.73
CA LYS A 41 42.38 -13.73 -7.14
C LYS A 41 42.28 -14.94 -8.07
N GLY A 42 41.22 -14.97 -8.88
CA GLY A 42 40.96 -16.04 -9.84
C GLY A 42 40.28 -17.27 -9.26
N ALA A 43 39.69 -17.18 -8.06
CA ALA A 43 38.88 -18.24 -7.50
C ALA A 43 37.69 -18.60 -8.41
N ASP A 44 37.56 -19.88 -8.74
CA ASP A 44 36.41 -20.39 -9.47
C ASP A 44 35.26 -20.68 -8.50
N PHE A 45 34.10 -20.04 -8.73
CA PHE A 45 32.93 -20.17 -7.86
C PHE A 45 32.47 -21.62 -7.73
N GLY A 46 32.59 -22.42 -8.80
CA GLY A 46 32.25 -23.83 -8.80
C GLY A 46 33.20 -24.69 -7.99
N ALA A 47 34.51 -24.49 -8.15
CA ALA A 47 35.54 -25.21 -7.42
C ALA A 47 35.44 -24.96 -5.91
N VAL A 48 35.18 -23.71 -5.49
CA VAL A 48 34.96 -23.38 -4.08
C VAL A 48 33.68 -24.03 -3.56
N ALA A 49 32.57 -23.99 -4.31
CA ALA A 49 31.34 -24.67 -3.91
C ALA A 49 31.58 -26.18 -3.67
N ILE A 50 32.31 -26.85 -4.56
CA ILE A 50 32.66 -28.28 -4.41
C ILE A 50 33.54 -28.51 -3.18
N LYS A 51 34.59 -27.69 -2.97
CA LYS A 51 35.50 -27.77 -1.82
C LYS A 51 34.75 -27.71 -0.49
N PHE A 52 33.73 -26.86 -0.40
CA PHE A 52 32.92 -26.69 0.80
C PHE A 52 31.65 -27.57 0.84
N GLN A 53 31.48 -28.46 -0.14
CA GLN A 53 30.33 -29.36 -0.30
C GLN A 53 28.98 -28.61 -0.35
N LEU A 54 28.95 -27.50 -1.09
CA LEU A 54 27.77 -26.65 -1.29
C LEU A 54 27.20 -26.84 -2.68
N SER A 55 25.87 -26.77 -2.79
CA SER A 55 25.16 -26.85 -4.07
C SER A 55 25.00 -25.47 -4.70
N ILE A 56 25.38 -25.37 -5.98
CA ILE A 56 25.20 -24.17 -6.78
C ILE A 56 23.76 -24.11 -7.28
N ASN A 57 23.06 -23.02 -6.96
CA ASN A 57 21.73 -22.75 -7.44
C ASN A 57 21.76 -21.65 -8.51
N ASN A 58 21.03 -21.87 -9.60
CA ASN A 58 20.92 -20.88 -10.68
C ASN A 58 19.53 -20.23 -10.69
N THR A 59 19.49 -18.94 -10.98
CA THR A 59 18.26 -18.18 -11.28
C THR A 59 18.03 -18.10 -12.78
N GLY A 60 16.80 -17.78 -13.19
CA GLY A 60 16.54 -17.26 -14.52
C GLY A 60 17.02 -15.80 -14.67
N GLU A 61 16.67 -15.19 -15.80
CA GLU A 61 16.78 -13.74 -16.00
C GLU A 61 15.70 -13.03 -15.17
N PHE A 62 16.07 -11.95 -14.47
CA PHE A 62 15.15 -11.19 -13.66
C PHE A 62 15.53 -9.70 -13.65
N THR A 63 14.57 -8.86 -13.28
CA THR A 63 14.75 -7.41 -13.12
C THR A 63 14.50 -7.03 -11.66
N GLN A 64 14.92 -5.83 -11.25
CA GLN A 64 14.66 -5.37 -9.87
C GLN A 64 13.15 -5.26 -9.59
N ALA A 65 12.35 -4.90 -10.60
CA ALA A 65 10.89 -4.84 -10.51
C ALA A 65 10.21 -6.23 -10.51
N SER A 66 10.88 -7.25 -11.02
CA SER A 66 10.38 -8.63 -11.06
C SER A 66 11.50 -9.62 -10.72
N PRO A 67 11.83 -9.80 -9.43
CA PRO A 67 12.87 -10.71 -8.98
C PRO A 67 12.56 -12.19 -9.26
N ASP A 68 13.60 -13.03 -9.38
CA ASP A 68 13.45 -14.48 -9.54
C ASP A 68 12.72 -15.09 -8.33
N PRO A 69 11.79 -16.06 -8.52
CA PRO A 69 11.04 -16.69 -7.43
C PRO A 69 11.91 -17.26 -6.30
N LYS A 70 13.15 -17.71 -6.61
CA LYS A 70 14.10 -18.26 -5.63
C LYS A 70 14.71 -17.18 -4.73
N LEU A 71 14.78 -15.93 -5.20
CA LEU A 71 15.29 -14.80 -4.42
C LEU A 71 14.15 -13.95 -3.84
N LYS A 72 12.97 -13.97 -4.46
CA LYS A 72 11.78 -13.19 -4.06
C LYS A 72 11.34 -13.43 -2.61
N GLN A 73 11.63 -14.61 -2.06
CA GLN A 73 11.28 -14.95 -0.68
C GLN A 73 12.05 -14.11 0.36
N VAL A 74 13.22 -13.59 -0.01
CA VAL A 74 14.06 -12.77 0.85
C VAL A 74 14.46 -11.51 0.09
N PRO A 75 13.76 -10.37 0.30
CA PRO A 75 13.97 -9.14 -0.47
C PRO A 75 15.44 -8.67 -0.51
N GLN A 76 16.17 -8.82 0.60
CA GLN A 76 17.57 -8.45 0.72
C GLN A 76 18.48 -9.16 -0.31
N LEU A 77 18.14 -10.38 -0.74
CA LEU A 77 18.92 -11.10 -1.75
C LEU A 77 18.74 -10.50 -3.14
N ALA A 78 17.54 -10.02 -3.46
CA ALA A 78 17.28 -9.38 -4.74
C ALA A 78 18.02 -8.04 -4.83
N ASP A 79 18.03 -7.25 -3.75
CA ASP A 79 18.75 -5.98 -3.73
C ASP A 79 20.27 -6.17 -3.83
N ALA A 80 20.82 -7.11 -3.05
CA ALA A 80 22.24 -7.43 -3.11
C ALA A 80 22.66 -7.97 -4.49
N ALA A 81 21.79 -8.76 -5.14
CA ALA A 81 22.04 -9.25 -6.50
C ALA A 81 22.23 -8.11 -7.52
N PHE A 82 21.50 -7.00 -7.38
CA PHE A 82 21.61 -5.83 -8.26
C PHE A 82 22.76 -4.88 -7.90
N GLN A 83 23.41 -5.06 -6.75
CA GLN A 83 24.63 -4.32 -6.38
C GLN A 83 25.90 -4.94 -6.95
N LEU A 84 25.86 -6.21 -7.38
CA LEU A 84 27.00 -6.90 -7.97
C LEU A 84 27.37 -6.32 -9.33
N SER A 85 28.66 -6.32 -9.62
CA SER A 85 29.23 -5.80 -10.87
C SER A 85 30.25 -6.77 -11.46
N ALA A 86 30.70 -6.51 -12.69
CA ALA A 86 31.78 -7.32 -13.27
C ALA A 86 33.11 -7.17 -12.51
N ALA A 87 33.30 -6.06 -11.79
CA ALA A 87 34.48 -5.83 -10.94
C ALA A 87 34.38 -6.62 -9.62
N GLU A 88 33.18 -6.72 -9.07
CA GLU A 88 32.86 -7.43 -7.84
C GLU A 88 31.71 -8.42 -8.12
N PRO A 89 32.02 -9.56 -8.75
CA PRO A 89 30.99 -10.49 -9.21
C PRO A 89 30.42 -11.33 -8.07
N THR A 90 31.03 -11.32 -6.89
CA THR A 90 30.61 -12.16 -5.74
C THR A 90 30.22 -11.28 -4.57
N SER A 91 29.09 -11.57 -3.91
CA SER A 91 28.66 -10.84 -2.73
C SER A 91 29.39 -11.29 -1.47
N GLU A 92 29.42 -10.44 -0.46
CA GLU A 92 29.66 -10.89 0.91
C GLU A 92 28.55 -11.84 1.39
N PRO A 93 28.77 -12.63 2.47
CA PRO A 93 27.74 -13.47 3.06
C PRO A 93 26.54 -12.66 3.56
N ILE A 94 25.37 -12.89 2.97
CA ILE A 94 24.13 -12.23 3.34
C ILE A 94 23.42 -13.08 4.39
N GLN A 95 23.32 -12.56 5.60
CA GLN A 95 22.60 -13.22 6.68
C GLN A 95 21.08 -13.18 6.47
N VAL A 96 20.44 -14.32 6.65
CA VAL A 96 18.98 -14.47 6.65
C VAL A 96 18.53 -15.25 7.89
N ALA A 97 17.23 -15.35 8.13
CA ALA A 97 16.67 -15.96 9.36
C ALA A 97 17.14 -17.41 9.65
N ASP A 98 17.41 -18.18 8.58
CA ASP A 98 17.75 -19.60 8.65
C ASP A 98 19.17 -19.91 8.13
N GLY A 99 20.03 -18.91 7.93
CA GLY A 99 21.39 -19.14 7.44
C GLY A 99 21.99 -17.99 6.64
N PHE A 100 22.85 -18.31 5.68
CA PHE A 100 23.60 -17.34 4.87
C PHE A 100 23.52 -17.67 3.38
N TYR A 101 23.57 -16.62 2.56
CA TYR A 101 23.61 -16.70 1.10
C TYR A 101 24.85 -16.00 0.57
N ILE A 102 25.47 -16.58 -0.45
CA ILE A 102 26.55 -15.94 -1.20
C ILE A 102 26.12 -15.93 -2.67
N LEU A 103 26.04 -14.75 -3.26
CA LEU A 103 25.58 -14.53 -4.63
C LEU A 103 26.78 -14.38 -5.55
N HIS A 104 26.64 -14.85 -6.79
CA HIS A 104 27.66 -14.72 -7.83
C HIS A 104 27.05 -14.37 -9.19
N LEU A 105 27.53 -13.27 -9.75
CA LEU A 105 27.10 -12.70 -11.02
C LEU A 105 27.62 -13.53 -12.19
N ALA A 106 26.74 -14.39 -12.71
CA ALA A 106 27.03 -15.21 -13.89
C ALA A 106 27.14 -14.37 -15.18
N SER A 107 26.18 -13.48 -15.39
CA SER A 107 26.08 -12.66 -16.59
C SER A 107 25.16 -11.47 -16.37
N VAL A 108 25.42 -10.39 -17.10
CA VAL A 108 24.55 -9.22 -17.17
C VAL A 108 24.00 -9.14 -18.58
N VAL A 109 22.68 -9.16 -18.71
CA VAL A 109 22.00 -8.88 -19.97
C VAL A 109 21.73 -7.37 -20.02
N PRO A 110 22.32 -6.61 -20.95
CA PRO A 110 22.10 -5.18 -21.03
C PRO A 110 20.63 -4.90 -21.34
N ALA A 111 20.04 -3.93 -20.65
CA ALA A 111 18.69 -3.47 -20.93
C ALA A 111 18.60 -3.02 -22.38
N LYS A 112 17.80 -3.73 -23.19
CA LYS A 112 17.48 -3.33 -24.56
C LYS A 112 16.08 -2.71 -24.56
N PRO A 113 15.87 -1.59 -25.28
CA PRO A 113 14.52 -1.12 -25.51
C PRO A 113 13.74 -2.23 -26.22
N LEU A 114 12.49 -2.45 -25.79
CA LEU A 114 11.60 -3.36 -26.50
C LEU A 114 11.52 -2.92 -27.97
N THR A 115 11.54 -3.89 -28.86
CA THR A 115 11.28 -3.59 -30.27
C THR A 115 9.84 -3.09 -30.45
N LEU A 116 9.57 -2.38 -31.55
CA LEU A 116 8.22 -1.91 -31.86
C LEU A 116 7.22 -3.10 -31.85
N GLU A 117 7.61 -4.25 -32.40
CA GLU A 117 6.74 -5.45 -32.44
C GLU A 117 6.39 -5.97 -31.04
N GLU A 118 7.35 -5.97 -30.11
CA GLU A 118 7.12 -6.40 -28.72
C GLU A 118 6.35 -5.35 -27.90
N ALA A 119 6.54 -4.07 -28.20
CA ALA A 119 5.90 -2.96 -27.50
C ALA A 119 4.45 -2.71 -27.98
N LYS A 120 4.13 -3.01 -29.25
CA LYS A 120 2.80 -2.85 -29.86
C LYS A 120 1.65 -3.34 -28.97
N PRO A 121 1.61 -4.58 -28.46
CA PRO A 121 0.49 -5.05 -27.65
C PRO A 121 0.32 -4.21 -26.38
N ARG A 122 1.43 -3.84 -25.71
CA ARG A 122 1.42 -3.01 -24.51
C ARG A 122 0.95 -1.58 -24.79
N ILE A 123 1.37 -1.00 -25.91
CA ILE A 123 0.95 0.34 -26.33
C ILE A 123 -0.53 0.33 -26.66
N VAL A 124 -1.02 -0.67 -27.40
CA VAL A 124 -2.44 -0.79 -27.75
C VAL A 124 -3.30 -0.93 -26.50
N GLU A 125 -2.88 -1.75 -25.54
CA GLU A 125 -3.58 -1.89 -24.25
C GLU A 125 -3.60 -0.57 -23.49
N ALA A 126 -2.45 0.09 -23.33
CA ALA A 126 -2.36 1.39 -22.65
C ALA A 126 -3.22 2.47 -23.32
N LEU A 127 -3.24 2.51 -24.67
CA LEU A 127 -4.06 3.45 -25.43
C LEU A 127 -5.55 3.14 -25.28
N LYS A 128 -5.95 1.87 -25.26
CA LYS A 128 -7.34 1.47 -25.00
C LYS A 128 -7.79 1.95 -23.62
N THR A 129 -7.04 1.63 -22.58
CA THR A 129 -7.36 2.06 -21.20
C THR A 129 -7.43 3.58 -21.08
N THR A 130 -6.49 4.29 -21.72
CA THR A 130 -6.51 5.77 -21.74
C THR A 130 -7.75 6.29 -22.44
N ARG A 131 -8.08 5.75 -23.63
CA ARG A 131 -9.22 6.20 -24.42
C ARG A 131 -10.56 5.88 -23.75
N GLU A 132 -10.67 4.72 -23.11
CA GLU A 132 -11.83 4.34 -22.32
C GLU A 132 -12.05 5.32 -21.17
N ARG A 133 -11.00 5.67 -20.42
CA ARG A 133 -11.08 6.65 -19.33
C ARG A 133 -11.48 8.04 -19.82
N GLU A 134 -10.91 8.50 -20.94
CA GLU A 134 -11.29 9.77 -21.57
C GLU A 134 -12.78 9.78 -21.95
N LEU A 135 -13.23 8.74 -22.66
CA LEU A 135 -14.63 8.62 -23.09
C LEU A 135 -15.59 8.56 -21.91
N LEU A 136 -15.25 7.81 -20.85
CA LEU A 136 -16.04 7.74 -19.63
C LEU A 136 -16.14 9.11 -18.95
N SER A 137 -15.01 9.82 -18.79
CA SER A 137 -14.99 11.15 -18.17
C SER A 137 -15.79 12.17 -18.97
N ALA A 138 -15.64 12.19 -20.30
CA ALA A 138 -16.37 13.09 -21.18
C ALA A 138 -17.88 12.80 -21.17
N ARG A 139 -18.26 11.52 -21.18
CA ARG A 139 -19.66 11.11 -21.07
C ARG A 139 -20.24 11.52 -19.72
N ALA A 140 -19.52 11.29 -18.63
CA ALA A 140 -19.98 11.66 -17.30
C ALA A 140 -20.15 13.18 -17.14
N ALA A 141 -19.20 13.98 -17.62
CA ALA A 141 -19.32 15.44 -17.63
C ALA A 141 -20.53 15.92 -18.44
N LYS A 142 -20.75 15.34 -19.62
CA LYS A 142 -21.95 15.63 -20.42
C LYS A 142 -23.23 15.24 -19.70
N THR A 143 -23.27 14.07 -19.07
CA THR A 143 -24.43 13.61 -18.30
C THR A 143 -24.74 14.54 -17.12
N VAL A 144 -23.73 15.02 -16.40
CA VAL A 144 -23.91 16.01 -15.33
C VAL A 144 -24.49 17.31 -15.88
N HIS A 145 -23.96 17.80 -17.01
CA HIS A 145 -24.48 18.99 -17.68
C HIS A 145 -25.96 18.82 -18.05
N ASP A 146 -26.31 17.74 -18.77
CA ASP A 146 -27.67 17.49 -19.25
C ASP A 146 -28.64 17.28 -18.07
N LEU A 147 -28.19 16.64 -16.99
CA LEU A 147 -28.97 16.47 -15.76
C LEU A 147 -29.23 17.80 -15.05
N ARG A 148 -28.22 18.68 -14.97
CA ARG A 148 -28.37 20.03 -14.40
C ARG A 148 -29.37 20.86 -15.21
N GLU A 149 -29.31 20.82 -16.53
CA GLU A 149 -30.23 21.57 -17.39
C GLU A 149 -31.68 21.05 -17.30
N ALA A 150 -31.87 19.73 -17.22
CA ALA A 150 -33.20 19.14 -17.01
C ALA A 150 -33.81 19.58 -15.67
N LEU A 151 -33.03 19.54 -14.58
CA LEU A 151 -33.49 19.95 -13.25
C LEU A 151 -33.77 21.46 -13.15
N LYS A 152 -32.98 22.31 -13.82
CA LYS A 152 -33.26 23.75 -13.96
C LYS A 152 -34.54 24.02 -14.75
N SER A 153 -34.83 23.20 -15.76
CA SER A 153 -36.03 23.30 -16.59
C SER A 153 -37.31 22.84 -15.87
N GLY A 154 -37.20 22.35 -14.63
CA GLY A 154 -38.33 21.95 -13.80
C GLY A 154 -38.65 20.46 -13.83
N ASP A 155 -37.88 19.63 -14.55
CA ASP A 155 -38.05 18.18 -14.52
C ASP A 155 -37.79 17.64 -13.10
N THR A 156 -38.46 16.54 -12.75
CA THR A 156 -38.14 15.77 -11.55
C THR A 156 -36.85 14.99 -11.73
N VAL A 157 -36.15 14.68 -10.64
CA VAL A 157 -34.93 13.85 -10.65
C VAL A 157 -35.18 12.52 -11.36
N THR A 158 -36.30 11.87 -11.06
CA THR A 158 -36.70 10.60 -11.68
C THR A 158 -36.90 10.72 -13.19
N SER A 159 -37.60 11.76 -13.66
CA SER A 159 -37.84 11.95 -15.09
C SER A 159 -36.56 12.29 -15.87
N ALA A 160 -35.67 13.10 -15.28
CA ALA A 160 -34.41 13.45 -15.91
C ALA A 160 -33.47 12.23 -16.03
N ILE A 161 -33.40 11.39 -15.00
CA ILE A 161 -32.62 10.14 -15.00
C ILE A 161 -33.19 9.15 -16.05
N GLN A 162 -34.51 9.00 -16.14
CA GLN A 162 -35.14 8.14 -17.15
C GLN A 162 -34.86 8.62 -18.58
N LYS A 163 -34.95 9.93 -18.84
CA LYS A 163 -34.63 10.52 -20.17
C LYS A 163 -33.17 10.26 -20.57
N LEU A 164 -32.26 10.28 -19.61
CA LEU A 164 -30.82 10.03 -19.82
C LEU A 164 -30.45 8.54 -19.76
N ASN A 165 -31.43 7.65 -19.55
CA ASN A 165 -31.26 6.20 -19.42
C ASN A 165 -30.17 5.81 -18.41
N LEU A 166 -30.16 6.49 -17.25
CA LEU A 166 -29.20 6.23 -16.17
C LEU A 166 -29.79 5.28 -15.13
N LYS A 167 -28.92 4.49 -14.47
CA LYS A 167 -29.31 3.69 -13.32
C LYS A 167 -29.45 4.60 -12.10
N MET A 168 -30.62 4.60 -11.47
CA MET A 168 -30.88 5.35 -10.24
C MET A 168 -30.82 4.42 -9.04
N GLU A 169 -30.15 4.86 -7.98
CA GLU A 169 -30.20 4.25 -6.66
C GLU A 169 -30.57 5.32 -5.64
N LYS A 170 -31.63 5.05 -4.85
CA LYS A 170 -32.11 5.98 -3.85
C LYS A 170 -31.50 5.63 -2.50
N LEU A 171 -30.73 6.54 -1.94
CA LEU A 171 -30.16 6.38 -0.61
C LEU A 171 -31.21 6.63 0.48
N PRO A 172 -31.14 5.91 1.61
CA PRO A 172 -31.90 6.27 2.80
C PRO A 172 -31.46 7.66 3.32
N PRO A 173 -32.32 8.37 4.06
CA PRO A 173 -31.93 9.62 4.71
C PRO A 173 -30.71 9.43 5.61
N PHE A 174 -29.74 10.33 5.51
CA PHE A 174 -28.52 10.35 6.32
C PHE A 174 -28.23 11.76 6.83
N THR A 175 -27.43 11.89 7.90
CA THR A 175 -26.92 13.19 8.31
C THR A 175 -25.42 13.31 8.04
N LEU A 176 -24.96 14.52 7.74
CA LEU A 176 -23.53 14.81 7.54
C LEU A 176 -22.73 14.71 8.86
N SER A 177 -23.43 14.65 10.00
CA SER A 177 -22.81 14.68 11.33
C SER A 177 -22.76 13.31 12.00
N ASP A 178 -23.27 12.25 11.39
CA ASP A 178 -23.26 10.90 11.98
C ASP A 178 -21.83 10.37 12.16
N ASP A 179 -20.88 10.84 11.35
CA ASP A 179 -19.46 10.49 11.47
C ASP A 179 -18.73 11.23 12.61
N LEU A 180 -19.41 12.18 13.28
CA LEU A 180 -18.87 12.91 14.45
C LEU A 180 -19.13 12.20 15.78
N GLU A 181 -19.85 11.07 15.77
CA GLU A 181 -20.12 10.32 16.98
C GLU A 181 -18.84 9.74 17.61
N ALA A 182 -18.77 9.76 18.95
CA ALA A 182 -17.59 9.36 19.73
C ALA A 182 -17.30 7.85 19.69
N LYS A 183 -18.25 7.05 19.20
CA LYS A 183 -18.10 5.62 19.03
C LYS A 183 -17.92 5.36 17.54
N ALA A 184 -16.72 4.97 17.13
CA ALA A 184 -16.57 4.27 15.87
C ALA A 184 -17.61 3.13 15.89
N PRO A 185 -18.48 3.01 14.87
CA PRO A 185 -19.44 1.93 14.86
C PRO A 185 -18.66 0.62 14.96
N SER A 186 -18.97 -0.17 16.00
CA SER A 186 -18.26 -1.42 16.33
C SER A 186 -18.41 -2.51 15.25
N ALA A 187 -19.14 -2.20 14.18
CA ALA A 187 -19.15 -2.91 12.92
C ALA A 187 -19.48 -1.89 11.80
N PRO A 188 -18.89 -2.01 10.60
CA PRO A 188 -19.38 -1.26 9.45
C PRO A 188 -20.88 -1.55 9.29
N PRO A 189 -21.74 -0.53 9.12
CA PRO A 189 -23.17 -0.75 8.91
C PRO A 189 -23.34 -1.66 7.70
N LYS A 190 -23.94 -2.84 7.93
CA LYS A 190 -23.99 -3.98 6.98
C LYS A 190 -24.65 -3.67 5.62
N ASN A 191 -25.27 -2.50 5.45
CA ASN A 191 -26.07 -2.13 4.28
C ASN A 191 -25.78 -0.70 3.77
N GLU A 192 -24.67 -0.07 4.17
CA GLU A 192 -24.30 1.22 3.57
C GLU A 192 -23.47 1.01 2.31
N PRO A 193 -23.75 1.75 1.21
CA PRO A 193 -22.93 1.65 0.02
C PRO A 193 -21.50 2.11 0.35
N PRO A 194 -20.48 1.44 -0.21
CA PRO A 194 -19.07 1.74 0.09
C PRO A 194 -18.70 3.20 -0.24
N ASP A 195 -19.41 3.81 -1.19
CA ASP A 195 -19.18 5.18 -1.65
C ASP A 195 -19.90 6.24 -0.78
N LEU A 196 -20.65 5.86 0.28
CA LEU A 196 -21.41 6.81 1.09
C LEU A 196 -20.57 7.96 1.69
N PRO A 197 -19.34 7.73 2.21
CA PRO A 197 -18.49 8.83 2.69
C PRO A 197 -18.13 9.83 1.59
N LEU A 198 -17.84 9.34 0.38
CA LEU A 198 -17.55 10.18 -0.78
C LEU A 198 -18.78 11.01 -1.19
N ILE A 199 -19.97 10.39 -1.17
CA ILE A 199 -21.24 11.07 -1.44
C ILE A 199 -21.50 12.15 -0.41
N LYS A 200 -21.41 11.85 0.89
CA LYS A 200 -21.61 12.80 1.99
C LYS A 200 -20.75 14.05 1.82
N GLN A 201 -19.46 13.86 1.51
CA GLN A 201 -18.53 14.96 1.27
C GLN A 201 -18.93 15.78 0.03
N ALA A 202 -19.23 15.12 -1.09
CA ALA A 202 -19.52 15.79 -2.35
C ALA A 202 -20.84 16.58 -2.31
N VAL A 203 -21.84 16.10 -1.58
CA VAL A 203 -23.14 16.78 -1.49
C VAL A 203 -23.20 17.83 -0.38
N ALA A 204 -22.20 17.92 0.51
CA ALA A 204 -22.24 18.72 1.74
C ALA A 204 -22.57 20.21 1.52
N ASP A 205 -22.13 20.77 0.40
CA ASP A 205 -22.33 22.18 0.04
C ASP A 205 -23.44 22.40 -1.00
N LEU A 206 -24.08 21.32 -1.47
CA LEU A 206 -25.09 21.37 -2.53
C LEU A 206 -26.50 21.66 -1.99
N LYS A 207 -27.26 22.51 -2.67
CA LYS A 207 -28.67 22.83 -2.37
C LYS A 207 -29.62 21.76 -2.93
N PRO A 208 -30.89 21.74 -2.48
CA PRO A 208 -31.90 20.88 -3.11
C PRO A 208 -31.96 21.10 -4.63
N LYS A 209 -32.05 19.99 -5.37
CA LYS A 209 -32.00 19.87 -6.84
C LYS A 209 -30.64 20.19 -7.48
N GLU A 210 -29.57 20.37 -6.71
CA GLU A 210 -28.22 20.46 -7.25
C GLU A 210 -27.57 19.08 -7.42
N VAL A 211 -26.59 19.03 -8.32
CA VAL A 211 -25.95 17.81 -8.82
C VAL A 211 -24.44 17.92 -8.59
N THR A 212 -23.82 16.86 -8.08
CA THR A 212 -22.37 16.81 -7.90
C THR A 212 -21.63 16.82 -9.23
N GLU A 213 -20.33 17.13 -9.17
CA GLU A 213 -19.41 16.72 -10.24
C GLU A 213 -19.33 15.17 -10.32
N PRO A 214 -18.83 14.61 -11.43
CA PRO A 214 -18.65 13.17 -11.56
C PRO A 214 -17.70 12.62 -10.49
N LEU A 215 -18.18 11.65 -9.71
CA LEU A 215 -17.46 11.03 -8.61
C LEU A 215 -16.87 9.69 -9.10
N PRO A 216 -15.53 9.53 -9.13
CA PRO A 216 -14.93 8.24 -9.45
C PRO A 216 -15.16 7.25 -8.31
N THR A 217 -15.68 6.06 -8.64
CA THR A 217 -15.90 4.94 -7.72
C THR A 217 -15.12 3.71 -8.20
N ALA A 218 -15.04 2.65 -7.39
CA ALA A 218 -14.38 1.41 -7.78
C ALA A 218 -15.00 0.78 -9.04
N ASP A 219 -16.33 0.90 -9.18
CA ASP A 219 -17.11 0.30 -10.26
C ASP A 219 -17.37 1.26 -11.43
N GLY A 220 -16.87 2.50 -11.39
CA GLY A 220 -17.00 3.46 -12.48
C GLY A 220 -17.09 4.92 -12.05
N ILE A 221 -18.10 5.62 -12.57
CA ILE A 221 -18.35 7.03 -12.27
C ILE A 221 -19.80 7.19 -11.83
N MET A 222 -20.00 7.85 -10.70
CA MET A 222 -21.30 8.13 -10.10
C MET A 222 -21.56 9.64 -10.10
N VAL A 223 -22.84 10.01 -10.09
CA VAL A 223 -23.29 11.39 -9.92
C VAL A 223 -24.38 11.38 -8.85
N ALA A 224 -24.24 12.22 -7.82
CA ALA A 224 -25.24 12.34 -6.78
C ALA A 224 -26.10 13.60 -7.00
N VAL A 225 -27.39 13.49 -6.67
CA VAL A 225 -28.36 14.59 -6.74
C VAL A 225 -28.99 14.78 -5.38
N VAL A 226 -29.03 16.03 -4.90
CA VAL A 226 -29.69 16.34 -3.63
C VAL A 226 -31.19 16.48 -3.87
N GLU A 227 -31.97 15.45 -3.54
CA GLU A 227 -33.43 15.50 -3.70
C GLU A 227 -34.06 16.52 -2.73
N LYS A 228 -33.69 16.44 -1.45
CA LYS A 228 -34.22 17.29 -0.38
C LYS A 228 -33.17 17.48 0.72
N ARG A 229 -33.21 18.63 1.38
CA ARG A 229 -32.52 18.87 2.66
C ARG A 229 -33.55 19.24 3.70
N ASP A 230 -33.61 18.45 4.77
CA ASP A 230 -34.39 18.79 5.94
C ASP A 230 -33.60 19.75 6.84
N PRO A 231 -34.28 20.71 7.52
CA PRO A 231 -33.61 21.58 8.47
C PRO A 231 -32.98 20.74 9.60
N PRO A 232 -31.86 21.19 10.18
CA PRO A 232 -31.27 20.53 11.33
C PRO A 232 -32.30 20.41 12.46
N ASP A 233 -32.46 19.22 13.03
CA ASP A 233 -33.26 19.03 14.24
C ASP A 233 -32.63 19.86 15.38
N PRO A 234 -33.35 20.84 15.96
CA PRO A 234 -32.80 21.72 16.97
C PRO A 234 -32.41 20.98 18.26
N VAL A 235 -33.11 19.91 18.63
CA VAL A 235 -32.83 19.10 19.83
C VAL A 235 -31.57 18.28 19.61
N GLN A 236 -31.46 17.60 18.47
CA GLN A 236 -30.26 16.83 18.14
C GLN A 236 -29.04 17.74 17.91
N GLY A 237 -29.24 18.94 17.34
CA GLY A 237 -28.17 19.91 17.14
C GLY A 237 -27.57 20.40 18.46
N VAL A 238 -28.39 20.67 19.48
CA VAL A 238 -27.92 21.04 20.83
C VAL A 238 -27.15 19.88 21.48
N ALA A 239 -27.67 18.65 21.41
CA ALA A 239 -26.99 17.48 21.94
C ALA A 239 -25.65 17.20 21.25
N LYS A 240 -25.58 17.28 19.91
CA LYS A 240 -24.35 17.11 19.13
C LYS A 240 -23.31 18.20 19.41
N ARG A 241 -23.74 19.45 19.67
CA ARG A 241 -22.83 20.52 20.12
C ARG A 241 -22.27 20.27 21.50
N ALA A 242 -23.11 19.89 22.45
CA ALA A 242 -22.66 19.58 23.81
C ALA A 242 -21.64 18.44 23.84
N SER A 243 -21.84 17.37 23.06
CA SER A 243 -20.88 16.27 22.97
C SER A 243 -19.57 16.66 22.28
N LEU A 244 -19.65 17.55 21.28
CA LEU A 244 -18.46 18.11 20.61
C LEU A 244 -17.66 19.00 21.57
N ASP A 245 -18.32 19.85 22.34
CA ASP A 245 -17.69 20.70 23.37
C ASP A 245 -17.01 19.85 24.44
N GLU A 246 -17.67 18.78 24.92
CA GLU A 246 -17.11 17.86 25.88
C GLU A 246 -15.86 17.15 25.33
N ARG A 247 -15.89 16.69 24.08
CA ARG A 247 -14.73 16.07 23.41
C ARG A 247 -13.57 17.05 23.26
N LEU A 248 -13.83 18.28 22.82
CA LEU A 248 -12.80 19.31 22.68
C LEU A 248 -12.20 19.67 24.03
N LEU A 249 -13.03 19.79 25.06
CA LEU A 249 -12.60 20.07 26.42
C LEU A 249 -11.75 18.92 26.97
N HIS A 250 -12.18 17.67 26.78
CA HIS A 250 -11.43 16.49 27.17
C HIS A 250 -10.06 16.42 26.46
N GLY A 251 -10.03 16.61 25.13
CA GLY A 251 -8.78 16.62 24.37
C GLY A 251 -7.80 17.69 24.84
N LYS A 252 -8.29 18.91 25.11
CA LYS A 252 -7.47 20.00 25.68
C LYS A 252 -6.94 19.67 27.08
N ARG A 253 -7.78 19.12 27.95
CA ARG A 253 -7.38 18.71 29.31
C ARG A 253 -6.30 17.63 29.27
N THR A 254 -6.46 16.63 28.40
CA THR A 254 -5.48 15.56 28.21
C THR A 254 -4.14 16.10 27.73
N LEU A 255 -4.15 17.00 26.74
CA LEU A 255 -2.93 17.65 26.25
C LEU A 255 -2.22 18.45 27.36
N ILE A 256 -2.97 19.30 28.08
CA ILE A 256 -2.43 20.09 29.21
C ILE A 256 -1.88 19.18 30.32
N PHE A 257 -2.58 18.09 30.63
CA PHE A 257 -2.14 17.12 31.64
C PHE A 257 -0.82 16.46 31.24
N TYR A 258 -0.66 16.06 29.97
CA TYR A 258 0.59 15.47 29.50
C TYR A 258 1.75 16.46 29.49
N GLU A 259 1.52 17.71 29.08
CA GLU A 259 2.54 18.76 29.16
C GLU A 259 2.94 19.06 30.61
N TRP A 260 1.96 19.18 31.51
CA TRP A 260 2.23 19.35 32.93
C TRP A 260 3.01 18.16 33.50
N LEU A 261 2.61 16.92 33.19
CA LEU A 261 3.27 15.71 33.67
C LEU A 261 4.71 15.62 33.16
N ARG A 262 4.95 15.95 31.90
CA ARG A 262 6.28 16.03 31.30
C ARG A 262 7.15 17.02 32.06
N GLU A 263 6.66 18.24 32.30
CA GLU A 263 7.40 19.26 33.03
C GLU A 263 7.71 18.83 34.48
N ARG A 264 6.75 18.20 35.18
CA ARG A 264 6.98 17.68 36.53
C ARG A 264 8.02 16.57 36.56
N ARG A 265 8.04 15.69 35.56
CA ARG A 265 9.08 14.65 35.41
C ARG A 265 10.45 15.28 35.16
N ARG A 266 10.52 16.32 34.31
CA ARG A 266 11.75 17.08 34.06
C ARG A 266 12.31 17.70 35.33
N VAL A 267 11.49 18.43 36.08
CA VAL A 267 11.88 19.06 37.35
C VAL A 267 12.28 18.03 38.40
N ALA A 268 11.64 16.85 38.41
CA ALA A 268 11.99 15.75 39.31
C ALA A 268 13.24 14.95 38.89
N GLY A 269 13.88 15.30 37.77
CA GLY A 269 15.04 14.57 37.24
C GLY A 269 14.72 13.17 36.72
N LEU A 270 13.45 12.91 36.37
CA LEU A 270 12.93 11.61 35.91
C LEU A 270 12.79 11.56 34.38
N GLU A 271 13.53 12.38 33.62
CA GLU A 271 13.51 12.24 32.17
C GLU A 271 14.12 10.89 31.78
N ALA A 272 13.30 10.03 31.16
CA ALA A 272 13.82 8.88 30.45
C ALA A 272 14.72 9.44 29.34
N SER A 273 16.02 9.18 29.45
CA SER A 273 16.94 9.21 28.32
C SER A 273 16.31 8.37 27.22
N VAL A 274 15.74 9.03 26.21
CA VAL A 274 15.41 8.37 24.96
C VAL A 274 16.77 8.14 24.29
N ALA A 275 17.36 7.00 24.60
CA ALA A 275 18.52 6.48 23.90
C ALA A 275 18.18 6.44 22.41
N SER A 276 19.04 7.12 21.64
CA SER A 276 19.01 7.23 20.18
C SER A 276 19.27 5.88 19.52
#